data_AF-A0AAU3LED1-F1
#
_entry.id   AF-A0AAU3LED1-F1
#
_cell.length_a   1.000
_cell.length_b   1.000
_cell.length_c   1.000
_cell.angle_alpha   90.00
_cell.angle_beta   90.00
_cell.angle_gamma   90.00
#
_symmetry.space_group_name_H-M   'P 1'
#
loop_
_entity.id
_entity.type
_entity.pdbx_description
1 polymer ?
#
loop_
_entity_poly.entity_id
_entity_poly.type
_entity_poly.pdbx_seq_one_letter_code
_entity_poly.pdbx_strand_id
1 'polypeptide(L)'
;MNEDAPGTPGPSGAPPPKRAARTRKQILLRLDPSVHDALARWAADELRSANAQIEFLLRGALADAGRLPRDAGAIPRRGRPPASGRESGPGSA
;
A
#
# COMPACT_ATOMS: atom_id res chain seq x y z
N MET A 1 14.09 -1.34 -57.29
CA MET A 1 14.91 -1.08 -56.09
C MET A 1 14.68 0.39 -55.72
N ASN A 2 14.10 0.79 -54.59
CA ASN A 2 14.06 0.20 -53.27
C ASN A 2 12.71 0.48 -52.57
N GLU A 3 12.36 -0.43 -51.66
CA GLU A 3 11.14 -0.46 -50.85
C GLU A 3 11.20 0.58 -49.71
N ASP A 4 10.20 1.45 -49.61
CA ASP A 4 10.00 2.33 -48.46
C ASP A 4 9.12 1.58 -47.45
N ALA A 5 9.75 1.03 -46.41
CA ALA A 5 9.08 0.28 -45.36
C ALA A 5 8.51 1.26 -44.30
N PRO A 6 7.23 1.16 -43.91
CA PRO A 6 6.71 1.96 -42.81
C PRO A 6 7.31 1.48 -41.49
N GLY A 7 8.04 2.37 -40.82
CA GLY A 7 8.62 2.14 -39.50
C GLY A 7 7.57 1.66 -38.50
N THR A 8 7.83 0.49 -37.90
CA THR A 8 7.01 -0.07 -36.83
C THR A 8 7.04 0.87 -35.62
N PRO A 9 5.92 1.42 -35.14
CA PRO A 9 5.91 2.11 -33.87
C PRO A 9 6.14 1.07 -32.76
N GLY A 10 7.24 1.22 -32.01
CA GLY A 10 7.57 0.36 -30.89
C GLY A 10 6.45 0.30 -29.84
N PRO A 11 6.38 -0.76 -29.01
CA PRO A 11 5.30 -0.95 -28.07
C PRO A 11 5.22 0.24 -27.13
N SER A 12 4.15 1.02 -27.32
CA SER A 12 3.69 2.06 -26.43
C SER A 12 3.84 1.59 -25.00
N GLY A 13 4.67 2.30 -24.23
CA GLY A 13 4.89 2.07 -22.81
C GLY A 13 3.58 2.29 -22.07
N ALA A 14 2.76 1.24 -22.00
CA ALA A 14 1.54 1.24 -21.24
C ALA A 14 1.91 1.61 -19.79
N PRO A 15 1.31 2.67 -19.22
CA PRO A 15 1.58 3.01 -17.83
C PRO A 15 1.23 1.80 -16.96
N PRO A 16 2.06 1.46 -15.95
CA PRO A 16 1.80 0.31 -15.09
C PRO A 16 0.38 0.43 -14.53
N PRO A 17 -0.36 -0.69 -14.41
CA PRO A 17 -1.75 -0.65 -13.95
C PRO A 17 -1.81 0.09 -12.62
N LYS A 18 -2.64 1.15 -12.56
CA LYS A 18 -2.91 1.89 -11.33
C LYS A 18 -3.38 0.88 -10.29
N ARG A 19 -2.56 0.59 -9.27
CA ARG A 19 -2.94 -0.30 -8.16
C ARG A 19 -4.26 0.23 -7.62
N ALA A 20 -5.34 -0.53 -7.82
CA ALA A 20 -6.64 -0.19 -7.27
C ALA A 20 -6.44 0.16 -5.79
N ALA A 21 -6.93 1.33 -5.38
CA ALA A 21 -6.79 1.79 -4.00
C ALA A 21 -7.44 0.74 -3.11
N ARG A 22 -6.62 -0.04 -2.39
CA ARG A 22 -7.12 -1.04 -1.47
C ARG A 22 -7.85 -0.32 -0.34
N THR A 23 -9.17 -0.48 -0.30
CA THR A 23 -9.98 -0.01 0.83
C THR A 23 -9.43 -0.61 2.11
N ARG A 24 -8.94 0.25 3.02
CA ARG A 24 -8.45 -0.19 4.33
C ARG A 24 -9.66 -0.50 5.20
N LYS A 25 -9.72 -1.73 5.72
CA LYS A 25 -10.74 -2.12 6.70
C LYS A 25 -10.32 -1.61 8.07
N GLN A 26 -11.17 -0.83 8.71
CA GLN A 26 -10.97 -0.39 10.10
C GLN A 26 -11.62 -1.42 11.02
N ILE A 27 -10.88 -1.85 12.05
CA ILE A 27 -11.36 -2.78 13.08
C ILE A 27 -11.06 -2.20 14.45
N LEU A 28 -11.98 -2.37 15.41
CA LEU A 28 -11.72 -2.06 16.81
C LEU A 28 -11.02 -3.26 17.45
N LEU A 29 -9.82 -3.04 17.99
CA LEU A 29 -9.04 -4.05 18.67
C LEU A 29 -9.12 -3.83 20.18
N ARG A 30 -9.48 -4.88 20.93
CA ARG A 30 -9.40 -4.87 22.40
C ARG A 30 -8.05 -5.45 22.80
N LEU A 31 -7.24 -4.65 23.49
CA LEU A 31 -5.93 -5.05 23.99
C LEU A 31 -5.86 -4.76 25.49
N ASP A 32 -5.04 -5.53 26.18
CA ASP A 32 -4.56 -5.13 27.50
C ASP A 32 -3.77 -3.80 27.37
N PRO A 33 -3.98 -2.82 28.26
CA PRO A 33 -3.28 -1.53 28.18
C PRO A 33 -1.75 -1.64 28.20
N SER A 34 -1.20 -2.57 28.99
CA SER A 34 0.25 -2.75 29.08
C SER A 34 0.84 -3.28 27.77
N VAL A 35 0.11 -4.15 27.07
CA VAL A 35 0.49 -4.67 25.76
C VAL A 35 0.43 -3.55 24.71
N HIS A 36 -0.62 -2.74 24.73
CA HIS A 36 -0.72 -1.57 23.86
C HIS A 36 0.48 -0.63 24.04
N ASP A 37 0.85 -0.34 25.29
CA ASP A 37 1.96 0.57 25.59
C ASP A 37 3.32 0.00 25.18
N ALA A 38 3.52 -1.31 25.32
CA ALA A 38 4.72 -1.97 24.83
C ALA A 38 4.83 -1.90 23.30
N LEU A 39 3.72 -2.14 22.58
CA LEU A 39 3.67 -2.01 21.12
C LEU A 39 3.91 -0.57 20.66
N ALA A 40 3.35 0.42 21.35
CA ALA A 40 3.53 1.83 21.04
C ALA A 40 4.99 2.26 21.20
N ARG A 41 5.66 1.82 22.28
CA ARG A 41 7.09 2.09 22.51
C ARG A 41 7.96 1.45 21.42
N TRP A 42 7.75 0.17 21.13
CA TRP A 42 8.50 -0.51 20.07
C TRP A 42 8.30 0.14 18.70
N ALA A 43 7.06 0.55 18.38
CA ALA A 43 6.79 1.29 17.15
C ALA A 43 7.57 2.61 17.09
N ALA A 44 7.66 3.34 18.21
CA ALA A 44 8.42 4.58 18.29
C ALA A 44 9.93 4.37 18.07
N ASP A 45 10.51 3.31 18.65
CA ASP A 45 11.91 2.94 18.47
C ASP A 45 12.24 2.65 16.99
N GLU A 46 11.29 2.08 16.24
CA GLU A 46 11.42 1.78 14.81
C GLU A 46 10.90 2.91 13.90
N LEU A 47 10.56 4.07 14.49
CA LEU A 47 10.00 5.24 13.83
C LEU A 47 8.73 4.93 13.01
N ARG A 48 7.95 3.93 13.42
CA ARG A 48 6.67 3.51 12.82
C ARG A 48 5.49 4.05 13.63
N SER A 49 4.33 4.15 12.99
CA SER A 49 3.08 4.29 13.75
C SER A 49 2.71 2.95 14.40
N ALA A 50 1.98 2.98 15.51
CA ALA A 50 1.50 1.77 16.18
C ALA A 50 0.71 0.86 15.21
N ASN A 51 -0.15 1.43 14.36
CA ASN A 51 -0.90 0.66 13.35
C ASN A 51 0.02 0.00 12.30
N ALA A 52 1.09 0.69 11.88
CA ALA A 52 2.06 0.11 10.95
C ALA A 52 2.87 -1.02 11.61
N GLN A 53 3.17 -0.89 12.90
CA GLN A 53 3.83 -1.95 13.68
C GLN A 53 2.93 -3.18 13.82
N ILE A 54 1.66 -2.98 14.19
CA ILE A 54 0.67 -4.07 14.30
C ILE A 54 0.52 -4.80 12.96
N GLU A 55 0.37 -4.07 11.85
CA GLU A 55 0.27 -4.67 10.52
C GLU A 55 1.52 -5.49 10.15
N PHE A 56 2.72 -4.97 10.48
CA PHE A 56 3.97 -5.67 10.25
C PHE A 56 4.03 -7.01 11.02
N LEU A 57 3.67 -6.99 12.30
CA LEU A 57 3.65 -8.18 13.15
C LEU A 57 2.62 -9.21 12.69
N LEU A 58 1.40 -8.76 12.35
CA LEU A 58 0.35 -9.65 11.86
C LEU A 58 0.74 -10.33 10.55
N ARG A 59 1.39 -9.60 9.63
CA ARG A 59 1.89 -10.20 8.38
C ARG A 59 3.00 -11.21 8.62
N GLY A 60 3.93 -10.92 9.54
CA GLY A 60 4.97 -11.86 9.96
C GLY A 60 4.35 -13.15 10.50
N ALA A 61 3.48 -13.02 11.51
CA ALA A 61 2.80 -14.16 12.12
C ALA A 61 1.96 -14.98 11.12
N LEU A 62 1.28 -14.33 10.17
CA LEU A 62 0.54 -15.01 9.11
C LEU A 62 1.46 -15.73 8.12
N ALA A 63 2.60 -15.14 7.77
CA ALA A 63 3.59 -15.75 6.89
C ALA A 63 4.22 -16.98 7.54
N ASP A 64 4.64 -16.86 8.80
CA ASP A 64 5.24 -17.94 9.58
C ASP A 64 4.26 -19.10 9.78
N ALA A 65 2.97 -18.79 9.94
CA ALA A 65 1.90 -19.79 10.00
C ALA A 65 1.49 -20.37 8.64
N GLY A 66 2.05 -19.90 7.51
CA GLY A 66 1.66 -20.32 6.16
C GLY A 66 0.26 -19.86 5.74
N ARG A 67 -0.28 -18.81 6.36
CA ARG A 67 -1.66 -18.31 6.19
C ARG A 67 -1.74 -16.94 5.51
N LEU A 68 -0.62 -16.36 5.09
CA LEU A 68 -0.61 -15.07 4.42
C LEU A 68 -1.35 -15.16 3.07
N PRO A 69 -2.40 -14.35 2.82
CA PRO A 69 -3.13 -14.39 1.55
C PRO A 69 -2.25 -13.98 0.36
N ARG A 70 -2.38 -14.68 -0.76
CA ARG A 70 -1.56 -14.43 -1.97
C ARG A 70 -1.82 -13.05 -2.61
N ASP A 71 -3.00 -12.50 -2.40
CA ASP A 71 -3.44 -11.20 -2.89
C ASP A 71 -3.09 -10.03 -1.93
N ALA A 72 -2.54 -10.32 -0.75
CA ALA A 72 -2.11 -9.34 0.25
C ALA A 72 -0.84 -8.58 -0.17
N GLY A 73 -0.88 -7.86 -1.30
CA GLY A 73 0.27 -7.10 -1.81
C GLY A 73 0.90 -6.09 -0.85
N ALA A 74 2.07 -5.63 -1.27
CA ALA A 74 3.11 -5.06 -0.42
C ALA A 74 2.68 -3.88 0.46
N ILE A 75 3.28 -3.83 1.66
CA ILE A 75 3.24 -2.71 2.60
C ILE A 75 3.75 -1.45 1.88
N PRO A 76 2.97 -0.36 1.84
CA PRO A 76 3.41 0.90 1.23
C PRO A 76 4.68 1.43 1.89
N ARG A 77 5.60 2.00 1.09
CA ARG A 77 6.81 2.63 1.63
C ARG A 77 6.46 3.91 2.39
N ARG A 78 7.26 4.21 3.43
CA ARG A 78 7.13 5.40 4.27
C ARG A 78 7.13 6.67 3.40
N GLY A 79 6.27 7.63 3.76
CA GLY A 79 6.26 8.97 3.16
C GLY A 79 5.74 9.06 1.72
N ARG A 80 5.22 7.97 1.12
CA ARG A 80 4.54 8.05 -0.18
C ARG A 80 3.03 8.08 0.04
N PRO A 81 2.37 9.25 -0.05
CA PRO A 81 0.93 9.29 -0.22
C PRO A 81 0.58 8.46 -1.47
N PRO A 82 -0.48 7.63 -1.41
CA PRO A 82 -1.04 7.09 -2.64
C PRO A 82 -1.48 8.27 -3.52
N ALA A 83 -1.23 8.21 -4.82
CA ALA A 83 -1.75 9.21 -5.75
C ALA A 83 -3.27 9.09 -5.82
N SER A 84 -4.00 9.74 -4.92
CA SER A 84 -5.43 9.95 -5.02
C SER A 84 -5.67 11.07 -6.02
N GLY A 85 -6.48 10.81 -7.04
CA GLY A 85 -6.91 11.79 -8.02
C GLY A 85 -7.57 12.98 -7.32
N ARG A 86 -7.16 14.19 -7.69
CA ARG A 86 -7.93 15.40 -7.42
C ARG A 86 -9.22 15.31 -8.24
N GLU A 87 -10.34 15.00 -7.61
CA GLU A 87 -11.64 15.39 -8.16
C GLU A 87 -11.81 16.89 -7.89
N SER A 88 -11.73 17.65 -8.97
CA SER A 88 -12.13 19.05 -9.02
C SER A 88 -13.62 19.14 -8.71
N GLY A 89 -13.99 19.67 -7.55
CA GLY A 89 -15.36 20.13 -7.33
C GLY A 89 -15.58 21.45 -8.08
N PRO A 90 -16.61 21.58 -8.93
CA PRO A 90 -16.91 22.86 -9.56
C PRO A 90 -17.47 23.80 -8.51
N GLY A 91 -16.96 25.03 -8.49
CA GLY A 91 -17.58 26.10 -7.73
C GLY A 91 -18.94 26.48 -8.33
N SER A 92 -19.89 26.78 -7.45
CA SER A 92 -20.96 27.72 -7.75
C SER A 92 -21.22 28.53 -6.48
N ALA A 93 -20.98 29.83 -6.63
CA ALA A 93 -21.55 30.89 -5.82
C ALA A 93 -23.04 31.07 -6.18
#